data_AF-A0A6I4M0V7-F1
#
_entry.id   AF-A0A6I4M0V7-F1
#
_cell.length_a   1.000
_cell.length_b   1.000
_cell.length_c   1.000
_cell.angle_alpha   90.00
_cell.angle_beta   90.00
_cell.angle_gamma   90.00
#
_symmetry.space_group_name_H-M   'P 1'
#
loop_
_entity.id
_entity.type
_entity.pdbx_description
1 polymer ?
#
loop_
_entity_poly.entity_id
_entity_poly.type
_entity_poly.pdbx_seq_one_letter_code
_entity_poly.pdbx_strand_id
1 'polypeptide(L)'
;MRVLFFLSVLACSGCSIEKVDPANSAEFRFVARDIYTDLLSPSCDAPSGFSRHELLGSELEAVSKFERQVKGTEPGNQLAIALQDFQYSQRTGKGCWNDDDLTFAKLHVDMTKKTVRNGLGTLRSLRPDLGNGSDSPLTGSDDQSAFRYHVSLLVQMVSPMCDLHIEQKNDELLTPAKREVDRFEQTLAGTSYAAHYAIAKEDVAYKQSITSVECAERTNQPPNLISAAALADAKKQIAAVARTMKN
;
A
#
# COMPACT_ATOMS: atom_id res chain seq x y z
N MET A 1 29.84 32.69 -41.47
CA MET A 1 28.38 32.50 -41.30
C MET A 1 28.14 31.76 -39.99
N ARG A 2 27.61 32.44 -38.97
CA ARG A 2 27.15 31.82 -37.71
C ARG A 2 25.63 31.88 -37.72
N VAL A 3 24.98 30.71 -37.69
CA VAL A 3 23.53 30.60 -37.56
C VAL A 3 23.21 30.55 -36.07
N LEU A 4 22.57 31.59 -35.55
CA LEU A 4 21.96 31.65 -34.22
C LEU A 4 20.56 31.04 -34.32
N PHE A 5 20.37 29.85 -33.76
CA PHE A 5 19.04 29.29 -33.51
C PHE A 5 18.51 29.86 -32.19
N PHE A 6 17.52 30.74 -32.27
CA PHE A 6 16.67 31.10 -31.14
C PHE A 6 15.62 30.00 -30.97
N LEU A 7 15.77 29.16 -29.94
CA LEU A 7 14.72 28.30 -29.43
C LEU A 7 13.85 29.14 -28.48
N SER A 8 12.67 29.53 -28.96
CA SER A 8 11.62 30.14 -28.15
C SER A 8 11.13 29.12 -27.11
N VAL A 9 11.53 29.32 -25.85
CA VAL A 9 10.91 28.64 -24.70
C VAL A 9 9.58 29.35 -24.43
N LEU A 10 8.46 28.72 -24.83
CA LEU A 10 7.15 29.09 -24.31
C LEU A 10 7.10 28.69 -22.83
N ALA A 11 7.32 29.67 -21.96
CA ALA A 11 7.04 29.55 -20.54
C ALA A 11 5.53 29.44 -20.34
N CYS A 12 5.05 28.25 -19.98
CA CYS A 12 3.68 28.07 -19.49
C CYS A 12 3.63 28.53 -18.02
N SER A 13 3.63 29.85 -17.82
CA SER A 13 3.44 30.49 -16.52
C SER A 13 1.98 30.32 -16.07
N GLY A 14 1.61 29.14 -15.59
CA GLY A 14 0.25 28.86 -15.14
C GLY A 14 -0.07 27.42 -14.74
N CYS A 15 0.72 26.44 -15.19
CA CYS A 15 0.56 25.06 -14.71
C CYS A 15 1.31 24.89 -13.39
N SER A 16 0.75 25.42 -12.30
CA SER A 16 1.04 24.87 -10.98
C SER A 16 0.36 23.50 -10.94
N ILE A 17 1.06 22.46 -11.42
CA ILE A 17 0.69 21.09 -11.07
C ILE A 17 0.94 21.04 -9.56
N GLU A 18 -0.13 21.19 -8.79
CA GLU A 18 -0.12 20.98 -7.36
C GLU A 18 0.44 19.56 -7.16
N LYS A 19 1.68 19.48 -6.68
CA LYS A 19 2.31 18.19 -6.43
C LYS A 19 1.49 17.54 -5.34
N VAL A 20 0.77 16.49 -5.69
CA VAL A 20 0.10 15.62 -4.71
C VAL A 20 1.16 15.20 -3.70
N ASP A 21 0.93 15.51 -2.42
CA ASP A 21 1.83 15.10 -1.34
C ASP A 21 1.84 13.57 -1.26
N PRO A 22 2.97 12.90 -1.52
CA PRO A 22 3.06 11.45 -1.48
C PRO A 22 2.61 10.85 -0.13
N ALA A 23 2.80 11.58 0.98
CA ALA A 23 2.34 11.13 2.30
C ALA A 23 0.82 11.04 2.38
N ASN A 24 0.10 12.01 1.79
CA ASN A 24 -1.36 12.02 1.78
C ASN A 24 -1.94 10.90 0.90
N SER A 25 -1.29 10.56 -0.23
CA SER A 25 -1.75 9.45 -1.06
C SER A 25 -1.52 8.08 -0.41
N ALA A 26 -0.41 7.89 0.29
CA ALA A 26 -0.15 6.67 1.06
C ALA A 26 -1.14 6.50 2.22
N GLU A 27 -1.39 7.57 2.97
CA GLU A 27 -2.42 7.60 4.02
C GLU A 27 -3.81 7.28 3.45
N PHE A 28 -4.17 7.89 2.33
CA PHE A 28 -5.46 7.65 1.68
C PHE A 28 -5.63 6.18 1.31
N ARG A 29 -4.62 5.56 0.69
CA ARG A 29 -4.64 4.11 0.37
C ARG A 29 -4.68 3.25 1.63
N PHE A 30 -3.97 3.64 2.69
CA PHE A 30 -3.99 2.93 3.97
C PHE A 30 -5.41 2.91 4.56
N VAL A 31 -6.03 4.08 4.72
CA VAL A 31 -7.40 4.21 5.25
C VAL A 31 -8.41 3.47 4.36
N ALA A 32 -8.28 3.55 3.04
CA ALA A 32 -9.13 2.82 2.12
C ALA A 32 -9.00 1.29 2.29
N ARG A 33 -7.79 0.76 2.44
CA ARG A 33 -7.56 -0.66 2.71
C ARG A 33 -8.13 -1.12 4.04
N ASP A 34 -8.11 -0.29 5.08
CA ASP A 34 -8.73 -0.60 6.37
C ASP A 34 -10.26 -0.67 6.24
N ILE A 35 -10.88 0.28 5.53
CA ILE A 35 -12.31 0.22 5.20
C ILE A 35 -12.63 -1.09 4.47
N TYR A 36 -11.90 -1.44 3.41
CA TYR A 36 -12.15 -2.67 2.65
C TYR A 36 -11.90 -3.93 3.47
N THR A 37 -10.84 -3.94 4.30
CA THR A 37 -10.54 -5.05 5.19
C THR A 37 -11.70 -5.28 6.16
N ASP A 38 -12.23 -4.23 6.79
CA ASP A 38 -13.30 -4.40 7.76
C ASP A 38 -14.65 -4.75 7.09
N LEU A 39 -14.97 -4.06 5.99
CA LEU A 39 -16.27 -4.13 5.34
C LEU A 39 -16.46 -5.38 4.48
N LEU A 40 -15.41 -5.82 3.78
CA LEU A 40 -15.50 -6.87 2.75
C LEU A 40 -14.91 -8.21 3.21
N SER A 41 -14.21 -8.26 4.34
CA SER A 41 -13.78 -9.55 4.90
C SER A 41 -15.01 -10.36 5.33
N PRO A 42 -15.09 -11.64 4.91
CA PRO A 42 -16.20 -12.49 5.31
C PRO A 42 -16.12 -12.83 6.79
N SER A 43 -17.25 -13.26 7.35
CA SER A 43 -17.30 -13.93 8.65
C SER A 43 -16.92 -15.41 8.49
N CYS A 44 -16.11 -15.95 9.40
CA CYS A 44 -15.96 -17.39 9.58
C CYS A 44 -16.86 -17.90 10.69
N ASP A 45 -17.37 -19.11 10.49
CA ASP A 45 -18.09 -19.90 11.50
C ASP A 45 -19.29 -19.16 12.15
N ALA A 46 -19.87 -18.20 11.43
CA ALA A 46 -20.95 -17.37 11.93
C ALA A 46 -22.18 -18.21 12.38
N PRO A 47 -22.80 -17.88 13.54
CA PRO A 47 -24.03 -18.51 13.99
C PRO A 47 -25.13 -18.49 12.93
N SER A 48 -25.93 -19.56 12.89
CA SER A 48 -27.06 -19.66 11.96
C SER A 48 -28.00 -18.45 12.11
N GLY A 49 -28.37 -17.84 10.99
CA GLY A 49 -29.20 -16.63 10.95
C GLY A 49 -28.45 -15.31 11.14
N PHE A 50 -27.13 -15.33 11.39
CA PHE A 50 -26.31 -14.12 11.38
C PHE A 50 -25.83 -13.81 9.95
N SER A 51 -26.26 -12.68 9.40
CA SER A 51 -25.83 -12.18 8.10
C SER A 51 -25.09 -10.84 8.26
N ARG A 52 -23.75 -10.91 8.36
CA ARG A 52 -22.89 -9.73 8.45
C ARG A 52 -23.13 -8.76 7.29
N HIS A 53 -23.28 -9.29 6.08
CA HIS A 53 -23.50 -8.51 4.87
C HIS A 53 -24.80 -7.69 4.95
N GLU A 54 -25.91 -8.28 5.42
CA GLU A 54 -27.17 -7.57 5.60
C GLU A 54 -27.06 -6.48 6.67
N LEU A 55 -26.38 -6.77 7.79
CA LEU A 55 -26.20 -5.83 8.90
C LEU A 55 -25.31 -4.62 8.57
N LEU A 56 -24.51 -4.73 7.50
CA LEU A 56 -23.60 -3.69 6.97
C LEU A 56 -24.11 -3.06 5.66
N GLY A 57 -25.37 -3.30 5.27
CA GLY A 57 -25.92 -2.80 4.00
C GLY A 57 -25.80 -1.28 3.83
N SER A 58 -26.00 -0.49 4.90
CA SER A 58 -25.84 0.97 4.88
C SER A 58 -24.40 1.41 4.63
N GLU A 59 -23.44 0.70 5.22
CA GLU A 59 -22.01 0.98 5.11
C GLU A 59 -21.50 0.65 3.71
N LEU A 60 -21.95 -0.48 3.15
CA LEU A 60 -21.70 -0.85 1.76
C LEU A 60 -22.18 0.23 0.79
N GLU A 61 -23.43 0.70 0.94
CA GLU A 61 -23.96 1.77 0.09
C GLU A 61 -23.22 3.10 0.28
N ALA A 62 -22.79 3.42 1.51
CA ALA A 62 -22.02 4.63 1.78
C ALA A 62 -20.64 4.61 1.09
N VAL A 63 -19.93 3.48 1.13
CA VAL A 63 -18.66 3.31 0.43
C VAL A 63 -18.88 3.35 -1.08
N SER A 64 -19.85 2.61 -1.62
CA SER A 64 -20.17 2.64 -3.05
C SER A 64 -20.56 4.03 -3.55
N LYS A 65 -21.30 4.82 -2.74
CA LYS A 65 -21.61 6.20 -3.07
C LYS A 65 -20.35 7.07 -3.14
N PHE A 66 -19.42 6.91 -2.19
CA PHE A 66 -18.15 7.63 -2.19
C PHE A 66 -17.30 7.26 -3.41
N GLU A 67 -17.15 5.97 -3.73
CA GLU A 67 -16.43 5.49 -4.91
C GLU A 67 -16.99 6.08 -6.22
N ARG A 68 -18.31 6.14 -6.36
CA ARG A 68 -18.97 6.77 -7.52
C ARG A 68 -18.65 8.26 -7.63
N GLN A 69 -18.53 8.98 -6.52
CA GLN A 69 -18.21 10.42 -6.50
C GLN A 69 -16.79 10.72 -6.97
N VAL A 70 -15.84 9.83 -6.69
CA VAL A 70 -14.42 10.03 -7.05
C VAL A 70 -14.01 9.27 -8.31
N LYS A 71 -14.96 8.63 -9.01
CA LYS A 71 -14.66 7.83 -10.20
C LYS A 71 -13.98 8.67 -11.28
N GLY A 72 -12.85 8.19 -11.81
CA GLY A 72 -12.09 8.87 -12.87
C GLY A 72 -11.23 10.03 -12.39
N THR A 73 -11.07 10.19 -11.08
CA THR A 73 -10.18 11.17 -10.45
C THR A 73 -8.99 10.47 -9.80
N GLU A 74 -7.96 11.23 -9.39
CA GLU A 74 -6.82 10.65 -8.66
C GLU A 74 -7.27 9.91 -7.38
N PRO A 75 -8.13 10.47 -6.49
CA PRO A 75 -8.62 9.73 -5.33
C PRO A 75 -9.33 8.42 -5.71
N GLY A 76 -10.05 8.41 -6.84
CA GLY A 76 -10.64 7.19 -7.40
C GLY A 76 -9.60 6.14 -7.80
N ASN A 77 -8.46 6.55 -8.35
CA ASN A 77 -7.35 5.66 -8.66
C ASN A 77 -6.74 5.07 -7.38
N GLN A 78 -6.59 5.88 -6.32
CA GLN A 78 -6.09 5.41 -5.03
C GLN A 78 -7.04 4.39 -4.37
N LEU A 79 -8.36 4.61 -4.45
CA LEU A 79 -9.35 3.63 -4.01
C LEU A 79 -9.25 2.32 -4.80
N ALA A 80 -9.12 2.41 -6.13
CA ALA A 80 -9.01 1.23 -6.99
C ALA A 80 -7.77 0.39 -6.65
N ILE A 81 -6.62 1.04 -6.42
CA ILE A 81 -5.39 0.38 -5.96
C ILE A 81 -5.60 -0.32 -4.61
N ALA A 82 -6.17 0.40 -3.64
CA ALA A 82 -6.45 -0.14 -2.31
C ALA A 82 -7.38 -1.36 -2.35
N LEU A 83 -8.44 -1.30 -3.17
CA LEU A 83 -9.38 -2.41 -3.35
C LEU A 83 -8.69 -3.64 -3.96
N GLN A 84 -7.86 -3.45 -4.98
CA GLN A 84 -7.12 -4.54 -5.62
C GLN A 84 -6.11 -5.19 -4.69
N ASP A 85 -5.38 -4.38 -3.90
CA ASP A 85 -4.44 -4.89 -2.90
C ASP A 85 -5.17 -5.71 -1.83
N PHE A 86 -6.33 -5.20 -1.36
CA PHE A 86 -7.19 -5.95 -0.46
C PHE A 86 -7.61 -7.30 -1.07
N GLN A 87 -8.16 -7.29 -2.30
CA GLN A 87 -8.61 -8.50 -2.99
C GLN A 87 -7.46 -9.51 -3.19
N TYR A 88 -6.27 -9.04 -3.57
CA TYR A 88 -5.09 -9.90 -3.70
C TYR A 88 -4.70 -10.51 -2.34
N SER A 89 -4.74 -9.72 -1.27
CA SER A 89 -4.43 -10.20 0.08
C SER A 89 -5.44 -11.24 0.59
N GLN A 90 -6.74 -11.10 0.28
CA GLN A 90 -7.75 -12.11 0.61
C GLN A 90 -7.47 -13.45 -0.09
N ARG A 91 -7.02 -13.43 -1.35
CA ARG A 91 -6.69 -14.66 -2.10
C ARG A 91 -5.40 -15.33 -1.63
N THR A 92 -4.46 -14.56 -1.10
CA THR A 92 -3.12 -15.04 -0.71
C THR A 92 -2.96 -15.35 0.77
N GLY A 93 -4.02 -15.18 1.57
CA GLY A 93 -4.08 -15.71 2.93
C GLY A 93 -4.54 -14.75 4.03
N LYS A 94 -5.09 -13.58 3.71
CA LYS A 94 -5.86 -12.84 4.73
C LYS A 94 -7.10 -13.65 5.11
N GLY A 95 -7.32 -13.73 6.42
CA GLY A 95 -8.43 -14.45 7.01
C GLY A 95 -9.77 -13.72 6.90
N CYS A 96 -10.72 -14.30 7.59
CA CYS A 96 -12.06 -13.81 7.85
C CYS A 96 -12.13 -13.21 9.26
N TRP A 97 -13.24 -12.55 9.58
CA TRP A 97 -13.60 -12.24 10.95
C TRP A 97 -13.94 -13.53 11.70
N ASN A 98 -13.34 -13.75 12.86
CA ASN A 98 -13.75 -14.84 13.75
C ASN A 98 -15.07 -14.45 14.43
N ASP A 99 -16.18 -14.90 13.86
CA ASP A 99 -17.54 -14.55 14.27
C ASP A 99 -18.29 -15.77 14.82
N ASP A 100 -17.55 -16.73 15.39
CA ASP A 100 -18.06 -17.99 15.96
C ASP A 100 -19.04 -17.81 17.15
N ASP A 101 -19.00 -16.65 17.79
CA ASP A 101 -19.93 -16.23 18.84
C ASP A 101 -20.72 -14.97 18.45
N LEU A 102 -22.02 -14.96 18.76
CA LEU A 102 -22.91 -13.88 18.36
C LEU A 102 -22.57 -12.52 19.01
N THR A 103 -21.96 -12.51 20.20
CA THR A 103 -21.55 -11.29 20.87
C THR A 103 -20.36 -10.67 20.14
N PHE A 104 -19.34 -11.48 19.82
CA PHE A 104 -18.20 -11.04 19.04
C PHE A 104 -18.60 -10.64 17.61
N ALA A 105 -19.47 -11.40 16.97
CA ALA A 105 -19.96 -11.10 15.63
C ALA A 105 -20.68 -9.73 15.56
N LYS A 106 -21.51 -9.40 16.56
CA LYS A 106 -22.15 -8.08 16.69
C LYS A 106 -21.13 -6.97 16.94
N LEU A 107 -20.14 -7.22 17.81
CA LEU A 107 -19.07 -6.26 18.07
C LEU A 107 -18.28 -5.95 16.81
N HIS A 108 -17.92 -6.95 16.01
CA HIS A 108 -17.22 -6.75 14.74
C HIS A 108 -18.06 -5.96 13.74
N VAL A 109 -19.39 -6.15 13.71
CA VAL A 109 -20.28 -5.29 12.90
C VAL A 109 -20.18 -3.83 13.37
N ASP A 110 -20.31 -3.57 14.68
CA ASP A 110 -20.24 -2.20 15.22
C ASP A 110 -18.88 -1.54 14.99
N MET A 111 -17.79 -2.30 15.14
CA MET A 111 -16.43 -1.86 14.79
C MET A 111 -16.35 -1.45 13.32
N THR A 112 -16.86 -2.28 12.41
CA THR A 112 -16.85 -1.97 10.98
C THR A 112 -17.68 -0.75 10.64
N LYS A 113 -18.85 -0.55 11.26
CA LYS A 113 -19.63 0.69 11.09
C LYS A 113 -18.83 1.92 11.50
N LYS A 114 -18.09 1.82 12.60
CA LYS A 114 -17.20 2.90 13.07
C LYS A 114 -16.04 3.13 12.11
N THR A 115 -15.36 2.07 11.65
CA THR A 115 -14.26 2.15 10.67
C THR A 115 -14.73 2.81 9.38
N VAL A 116 -15.86 2.39 8.82
CA VAL A 116 -16.42 2.98 7.59
C VAL A 116 -16.74 4.46 7.79
N ARG A 117 -17.43 4.82 8.88
CA ARG A 117 -17.80 6.22 9.15
C ARG A 117 -16.57 7.10 9.30
N ASN A 118 -15.62 6.69 10.14
CA ASN A 118 -14.41 7.46 10.42
C ASN A 118 -13.50 7.52 9.21
N GLY A 119 -13.27 6.37 8.56
CA GLY A 119 -12.44 6.26 7.37
C GLY A 119 -12.98 7.13 6.23
N LEU A 120 -14.27 7.08 5.92
CA LEU A 120 -14.87 7.98 4.93
C LEU A 120 -14.78 9.47 5.33
N GLY A 121 -14.78 9.78 6.63
CA GLY A 121 -14.48 11.13 7.12
C GLY A 121 -13.05 11.55 6.78
N THR A 122 -12.08 10.71 7.16
CA THR A 122 -10.66 10.93 6.91
C THR A 122 -10.34 11.05 5.42
N LEU A 123 -10.87 10.16 4.57
CA LEU A 123 -10.65 10.22 3.12
C LEU A 123 -11.12 11.55 2.52
N ARG A 124 -12.24 12.11 3.00
CA ARG A 124 -12.72 13.45 2.58
C ARG A 124 -11.81 14.57 3.07
N SER A 125 -11.27 14.45 4.29
CA SER A 125 -10.35 15.45 4.85
C SER A 125 -8.99 15.46 4.16
N LEU A 126 -8.49 14.30 3.75
CA LEU A 126 -7.22 14.18 3.03
C LEU A 126 -7.29 14.77 1.63
N ARG A 127 -8.47 14.74 1.00
CA ARG A 127 -8.70 15.20 -0.38
C ARG A 127 -9.92 16.09 -0.43
N PRO A 128 -9.81 17.38 -0.03
CA PRO A 128 -10.94 18.31 -0.07
C PRO A 128 -11.40 18.63 -1.51
N ASP A 129 -10.59 18.28 -2.51
CA ASP A 129 -10.78 18.50 -3.95
C ASP A 129 -11.50 17.33 -4.68
N LEU A 130 -12.29 16.52 -3.96
CA LEU A 130 -13.03 15.37 -4.53
C LEU A 130 -13.74 15.77 -5.84
N GLY A 131 -13.26 15.26 -6.98
CA GLY A 131 -13.87 15.53 -8.28
C GLY A 131 -13.02 16.36 -9.24
N ASN A 132 -11.96 17.02 -8.77
CA ASN A 132 -11.10 17.85 -9.62
C ASN A 132 -9.83 17.10 -10.01
N GLY A 133 -9.49 17.15 -11.29
CA GLY A 133 -8.36 16.42 -11.86
C GLY A 133 -8.80 15.13 -12.53
N SER A 134 -8.59 15.08 -13.84
CA SER A 134 -8.65 13.83 -14.60
C SER A 134 -7.25 13.26 -14.59
N ASP A 135 -7.08 12.11 -13.97
CA ASP A 135 -5.86 11.33 -14.12
C ASP A 135 -6.17 10.04 -14.89
N SER A 136 -5.25 9.60 -15.74
CA SER A 136 -5.45 8.33 -16.44
C SER A 136 -5.47 7.22 -15.41
N PRO A 137 -6.49 6.33 -15.42
CA PRO A 137 -6.55 5.28 -14.42
C PRO A 137 -5.28 4.44 -14.48
N LEU A 138 -4.62 4.28 -13.34
CA LEU A 138 -3.65 3.21 -13.16
C LEU A 138 -4.46 1.90 -13.23
N THR A 139 -4.56 1.34 -14.44
CA THR A 139 -5.28 0.10 -14.70
C THR A 139 -4.54 -1.04 -14.02
N GLY A 140 -4.98 -1.37 -12.80
CA GLY A 140 -4.46 -2.48 -12.03
C GLY A 140 -4.90 -3.84 -12.56
N SER A 141 -3.97 -4.60 -13.14
CA SER A 141 -4.15 -6.04 -13.31
C SER A 141 -3.83 -6.77 -11.99
N ASP A 142 -4.24 -8.04 -11.89
CA ASP A 142 -3.88 -8.90 -10.76
C ASP A 142 -2.34 -9.04 -10.61
N ASP A 143 -1.57 -8.97 -11.69
CA ASP A 143 -0.11 -9.01 -11.64
C ASP A 143 0.49 -7.77 -10.97
N GLN A 144 -0.18 -6.61 -11.09
CA GLN A 144 0.27 -5.37 -10.48
C GLN A 144 0.02 -5.36 -8.96
N SER A 145 -1.10 -5.90 -8.49
CA SER A 145 -1.34 -6.06 -7.04
C SER A 145 -0.38 -7.11 -6.44
N ALA A 146 -0.12 -8.21 -7.16
CA ALA A 146 0.91 -9.18 -6.78
C ALA A 146 2.30 -8.53 -6.67
N PHE A 147 2.66 -7.71 -7.66
CA PHE A 147 3.92 -6.98 -7.67
C PHE A 147 4.03 -6.04 -6.46
N ARG A 148 3.01 -5.21 -6.19
CA ARG A 148 2.99 -4.30 -5.03
C ARG A 148 3.10 -5.05 -3.70
N TYR A 149 2.42 -6.19 -3.57
CA TYR A 149 2.52 -7.05 -2.38
C TYR A 149 3.96 -7.52 -2.15
N HIS A 150 4.62 -8.10 -3.17
CA HIS A 150 5.98 -8.59 -3.04
C HIS A 150 7.02 -7.47 -2.84
N VAL A 151 6.85 -6.33 -3.50
CA VAL A 151 7.69 -5.15 -3.25
C VAL A 151 7.53 -4.65 -1.82
N SER A 152 6.30 -4.64 -1.28
CA SER A 152 6.07 -4.23 0.11
C SER A 152 6.84 -5.11 1.10
N LEU A 153 6.88 -6.43 0.87
CA LEU A 153 7.68 -7.36 1.67
C LEU A 153 9.19 -7.12 1.51
N LEU A 154 9.64 -6.86 0.28
CA LEU A 154 11.05 -6.56 -0.02
C LEU A 154 11.51 -5.29 0.71
N VAL A 155 10.72 -4.20 0.64
CA VAL A 155 11.04 -2.92 1.30
C VAL A 155 11.04 -3.07 2.82
N GLN A 156 10.05 -3.76 3.41
CA GLN A 156 10.00 -4.03 4.85
C GLN A 156 11.22 -4.82 5.34
N MET A 157 11.68 -5.81 4.55
CA MET A 157 12.85 -6.62 4.90
C MET A 157 14.13 -5.79 5.01
N VAL A 158 14.36 -4.84 4.10
CA VAL A 158 15.57 -4.01 4.10
C VAL A 158 15.46 -2.76 4.98
N SER A 159 14.28 -2.49 5.53
CA SER A 159 14.00 -1.39 6.46
C SER A 159 13.18 -1.89 7.65
N PRO A 160 13.68 -2.85 8.46
CA PRO A 160 12.94 -3.37 9.58
C PRO A 160 12.82 -2.32 10.68
N MET A 161 11.66 -2.28 11.35
CA MET A 161 11.38 -1.36 12.45
C MET A 161 12.15 -1.71 13.74
N CYS A 162 12.52 -2.98 13.89
CA CYS A 162 13.27 -3.49 15.03
C CYS A 162 14.76 -3.59 14.72
N ASP A 163 15.60 -3.22 15.67
CA ASP A 163 17.04 -3.47 15.60
C ASP A 163 17.31 -4.97 15.52
N LEU A 164 18.13 -5.38 14.56
CA LEU A 164 18.49 -6.79 14.37
C LEU A 164 19.62 -7.21 15.31
N HIS A 165 20.56 -6.31 15.60
CA HIS A 165 21.78 -6.62 16.35
C HIS A 165 21.91 -5.74 17.59
N ILE A 166 22.58 -6.27 18.62
CA ILE A 166 22.77 -5.57 19.91
C ILE A 166 23.58 -4.27 19.80
N GLU A 167 24.58 -4.23 18.93
CA GLU A 167 25.60 -3.16 18.89
C GLU A 167 25.67 -2.41 17.56
N GLN A 168 25.05 -2.94 16.50
CA GLN A 168 25.19 -2.37 15.16
C GLN A 168 23.83 -1.97 14.61
N LYS A 169 23.78 -0.78 14.01
CA LYS A 169 22.57 -0.22 13.42
C LYS A 169 22.17 -0.98 12.17
N ASN A 170 20.86 -1.14 11.97
CA ASN A 170 20.29 -1.76 10.77
C ASN A 170 20.77 -1.12 9.47
N ASP A 171 20.94 0.20 9.44
CA ASP A 171 21.40 0.92 8.24
C ASP A 171 22.78 0.44 7.75
N GLU A 172 23.67 0.11 8.67
CA GLU A 172 24.99 -0.42 8.33
C GLU A 172 24.91 -1.90 7.97
N LEU A 173 24.23 -2.71 8.80
CA LEU A 173 24.07 -4.15 8.60
C LEU A 173 23.44 -4.49 7.26
N LEU A 174 22.40 -3.75 6.88
CA LEU A 174 21.57 -4.02 5.72
C LEU A 174 22.02 -3.27 4.47
N THR A 175 23.10 -2.47 4.54
CA THR A 175 23.62 -1.71 3.41
C THR A 175 23.77 -2.55 2.12
N PRO A 176 24.34 -3.78 2.15
CA PRO A 176 24.45 -4.60 0.93
C PRO A 176 23.09 -4.98 0.34
N ALA A 177 22.12 -5.34 1.17
CA ALA A 177 20.76 -5.68 0.73
C ALA A 177 20.04 -4.46 0.15
N LYS A 178 20.12 -3.30 0.84
CA LYS A 178 19.58 -2.02 0.36
C LYS A 178 20.12 -1.66 -1.02
N ARG A 179 21.42 -1.81 -1.25
CA ARG A 179 22.04 -1.56 -2.57
C ARG A 179 21.49 -2.44 -3.68
N GLU A 180 21.18 -3.72 -3.42
CA GLU A 180 20.56 -4.58 -4.45
C GLU A 180 19.11 -4.15 -4.73
N VAL A 181 18.37 -3.74 -3.71
CA VAL A 181 17.01 -3.19 -3.87
C VAL A 181 17.05 -1.90 -4.67
N ASP A 182 17.99 -0.99 -4.38
CA ASP A 182 18.17 0.26 -5.14
C ASP A 182 18.52 0.00 -6.61
N ARG A 183 19.37 -1.00 -6.89
CA ARG A 183 19.67 -1.41 -8.27
C ARG A 183 18.42 -1.96 -8.95
N PHE A 184 17.65 -2.79 -8.27
CA PHE A 184 16.40 -3.30 -8.81
C PHE A 184 15.42 -2.17 -9.13
N GLU A 185 15.23 -1.20 -8.23
CA GLU A 185 14.43 0.01 -8.46
C GLU A 185 14.87 0.76 -9.72
N GLN A 186 16.19 0.91 -9.93
CA GLN A 186 16.72 1.53 -11.16
C GLN A 186 16.38 0.75 -12.43
N THR A 187 16.30 -0.59 -12.38
CA THR A 187 15.89 -1.40 -13.54
C THR A 187 14.43 -1.23 -13.92
N LEU A 188 13.59 -0.70 -13.02
CA LEU A 188 12.18 -0.43 -13.28
C LEU A 188 11.96 0.87 -14.05
N ALA A 189 12.97 1.75 -14.14
CA ALA A 189 12.85 3.05 -14.79
C ALA A 189 12.35 2.90 -16.24
N GLY A 190 11.30 3.65 -16.59
CA GLY A 190 10.67 3.58 -17.91
C GLY A 190 9.71 2.40 -18.13
N THR A 191 9.49 1.55 -17.12
CA THR A 191 8.47 0.49 -17.17
C THR A 191 7.17 0.93 -16.49
N SER A 192 6.05 0.25 -16.78
CA SER A 192 4.79 0.43 -16.06
C SER A 192 4.86 0.05 -14.57
N TYR A 193 5.86 -0.75 -14.18
CA TYR A 193 6.06 -1.19 -12.81
C TYR A 193 6.75 -0.15 -11.90
N ALA A 194 7.36 0.89 -12.47
CA ALA A 194 7.99 1.95 -11.69
C ALA A 194 7.00 2.65 -10.73
N ALA A 195 5.81 2.97 -11.23
CA ALA A 195 4.76 3.60 -10.41
C ALA A 195 4.27 2.67 -9.29
N HIS A 196 4.10 1.38 -9.58
CA HIS A 196 3.69 0.38 -8.59
C HIS A 196 4.73 0.16 -7.50
N TYR A 197 6.02 0.23 -7.86
CA TYR A 197 7.10 0.17 -6.89
C TYR A 197 7.07 1.38 -5.95
N ALA A 198 6.89 2.60 -6.51
CA ALA A 198 6.77 3.82 -5.71
C ALA A 198 5.59 3.75 -4.74
N ILE A 199 4.41 3.32 -5.22
CA ILE A 199 3.21 3.11 -4.38
C ILE A 199 3.51 2.16 -3.21
N ALA A 200 4.09 0.99 -3.50
CA ALA A 200 4.39 0.01 -2.45
C ALA A 200 5.42 0.54 -1.43
N LYS A 201 6.44 1.27 -1.89
CA LYS A 201 7.46 1.88 -1.03
C LYS A 201 6.87 2.98 -0.13
N GLU A 202 6.05 3.85 -0.68
CA GLU A 202 5.32 4.89 0.06
C GLU A 202 4.39 4.27 1.12
N ASP A 203 3.66 3.22 0.75
CA ASP A 203 2.72 2.55 1.63
C ASP A 203 3.43 1.86 2.80
N VAL A 204 4.60 1.25 2.55
CA VAL A 204 5.45 0.71 3.62
C VAL A 204 5.95 1.82 4.53
N ALA A 205 6.46 2.91 3.97
CA ALA A 205 6.96 4.04 4.77
C ALA A 205 5.87 4.64 5.66
N TYR A 206 4.67 4.86 5.11
CA TYR A 206 3.52 5.34 5.88
C TYR A 206 3.11 4.33 6.95
N LYS A 207 2.97 3.04 6.61
CA LYS A 207 2.63 2.01 7.59
C LYS A 207 3.63 2.00 8.76
N GLN A 208 4.92 2.08 8.48
CA GLN A 208 5.97 2.11 9.49
C GLN A 208 5.92 3.36 10.36
N SER A 209 5.52 4.52 9.82
CA SER A 209 5.46 5.77 10.59
C SER A 209 4.31 5.79 11.63
N ILE A 210 3.25 5.04 11.39
CA ILE A 210 2.08 4.97 12.30
C ILE A 210 2.04 3.69 13.15
N THR A 211 2.89 2.71 12.85
CA THR A 211 2.91 1.43 13.58
C THR A 211 3.81 1.54 14.81
N SER A 212 3.35 0.99 15.93
CA SER A 212 4.21 0.66 17.07
C SER A 212 4.46 -0.84 17.08
N VAL A 213 5.72 -1.25 17.26
CA VAL A 213 6.11 -2.66 17.29
C VAL A 213 6.76 -3.03 18.61
N GLU A 214 6.40 -4.20 19.14
CA GLU A 214 7.16 -4.85 20.19
C GLU A 214 8.25 -5.71 19.53
N CYS A 215 9.51 -5.40 19.83
CA CYS A 215 10.64 -6.08 19.21
C CYS A 215 11.07 -7.30 20.02
N ALA A 216 11.39 -8.38 19.32
CA ALA A 216 12.08 -9.52 19.91
C ALA A 216 13.47 -9.12 20.42
N GLU A 217 14.06 -9.98 21.26
CA GLU A 217 15.42 -9.77 21.73
C GLU A 217 16.40 -9.72 20.55
N ARG A 218 17.28 -8.71 20.57
CA ARG A 218 18.31 -8.49 19.55
C ARG A 218 19.32 -9.63 19.56
N THR A 219 19.82 -10.01 18.39
CA THR A 219 20.83 -11.07 18.30
C THR A 219 22.25 -10.54 18.53
N ASN A 220 23.12 -11.43 19.03
CA ASN A 220 24.58 -11.24 19.12
C ASN A 220 25.34 -12.01 18.02
N GLN A 221 24.62 -12.50 17.00
CA GLN A 221 25.24 -13.15 15.85
C GLN A 221 26.23 -12.20 15.14
N PRO A 222 27.34 -12.74 14.61
CA PRO A 222 28.29 -11.94 13.84
C PRO A 222 27.59 -11.10 12.75
N PRO A 223 27.81 -9.76 12.72
CA PRO A 223 27.17 -8.86 11.76
C PRO A 223 27.28 -9.28 10.29
N ASN A 224 28.40 -9.87 9.90
CA ASN A 224 28.63 -10.35 8.54
C ASN A 224 27.69 -11.50 8.15
N LEU A 225 27.28 -12.35 9.10
CA LEU A 225 26.31 -13.42 8.83
C LEU A 225 24.90 -12.85 8.63
N ILE A 226 24.49 -11.90 9.47
CA ILE A 226 23.21 -11.19 9.33
C ILE A 226 23.15 -10.47 7.97
N SER A 227 24.22 -9.74 7.64
CA SER A 227 24.32 -8.99 6.38
C SER A 227 24.29 -9.92 5.14
N ALA A 228 25.02 -11.05 5.18
CA ALA A 228 25.03 -12.02 4.10
C ALA A 228 23.67 -12.71 3.91
N ALA A 229 22.99 -13.06 5.00
CA ALA A 229 21.64 -13.65 4.95
C ALA A 229 20.63 -12.67 4.35
N ALA A 230 20.62 -11.42 4.84
CA ALA A 230 19.75 -10.37 4.32
C ALA A 230 19.98 -10.10 2.82
N LEU A 231 21.25 -10.10 2.37
CA LEU A 231 21.58 -9.96 0.96
C LEU A 231 21.06 -11.13 0.11
N ALA A 232 21.22 -12.37 0.59
CA ALA A 232 20.72 -13.57 -0.09
C ALA A 232 19.19 -13.54 -0.21
N ASP A 233 18.50 -13.16 0.86
CA ASP A 233 17.05 -13.03 0.90
C ASP A 233 16.57 -11.90 -0.03
N ALA A 234 17.22 -10.74 -0.02
CA ALA A 234 16.90 -9.63 -0.93
C ALA A 234 16.98 -10.09 -2.40
N LYS A 235 18.06 -10.79 -2.79
CA LYS A 235 18.20 -11.32 -4.15
C LYS A 235 17.12 -12.34 -4.50
N LYS A 236 16.78 -13.24 -3.57
CA LYS A 236 15.72 -14.23 -3.74
C LYS A 236 14.36 -13.57 -3.94
N GLN A 237 14.04 -12.55 -3.14
CA GLN A 237 12.78 -11.81 -3.23
C GLN A 237 12.72 -10.96 -4.50
N ILE A 238 13.81 -10.28 -4.89
CA ILE A 238 13.89 -9.56 -6.18
C ILE A 238 13.62 -10.52 -7.35
N ALA A 239 14.19 -11.73 -7.33
CA ALA A 239 13.92 -12.72 -8.36
C ALA A 239 12.44 -13.19 -8.36
N ALA A 240 11.79 -13.23 -7.19
CA ALA A 240 10.37 -13.54 -7.10
C ALA A 240 9.49 -12.41 -7.67
N VAL A 241 9.77 -11.16 -7.30
CA VAL A 241 9.11 -9.96 -7.85
C VAL A 241 9.28 -9.90 -9.37
N ALA A 242 10.49 -10.11 -9.88
CA ALA A 242 10.77 -10.06 -11.32
C ALA A 242 10.01 -11.11 -12.14
N ARG A 243 9.55 -12.22 -11.52
CA ARG A 243 8.70 -13.21 -12.19
C ARG A 243 7.26 -12.73 -12.37
N THR A 244 6.74 -11.90 -11.45
CA THR A 244 5.38 -11.35 -11.60
C THR A 244 5.30 -10.32 -12.73
N MET A 245 6.44 -9.77 -13.16
CA MET A 245 6.50 -8.82 -14.27
C MET A 245 6.47 -9.46 -15.67
N LYS A 246 6.70 -10.78 -15.76
CA LYS A 246 6.86 -11.51 -17.03
C LYS A 246 5.61 -12.28 -17.47
N ASN A 247 4.63 -12.37 -16.59
CA ASN A 247 3.32 -12.93 -16.87
C ASN A 247 2.36 -11.81 -17.25
#